data_AF-A0A948I2U3-F1
#
_entry.id   AF-A0A948I2U3-F1
#
_cell.length_a   1.000
_cell.length_b   1.000
_cell.length_c   1.000
_cell.angle_alpha   90.00
_cell.angle_beta   90.00
_cell.angle_gamma   90.00
#
_symmetry.space_group_name_H-M   'P 1'
#
loop_
_entity.id
_entity.type
_entity.pdbx_description
1 polymer ?
#
loop_
_entity_poly.entity_id
_entity_poly.type
_entity_poly.pdbx_seq_one_letter_code
_entity_poly.pdbx_strand_id
1 'polypeptide(L)'
;QKAEQTQEMAGVINLDAYRRKNFQRRNLHHITVGGGFTSRPSYNAPQVPAVSEDENGNFIYRMPMPLDEVSHSDSFGMEHLLRLWRTSQQQSKNPLPLLSSINPETFTEIGMLGYVHVIDVSPAGPHDFSVQVYGSRVTLHNGQNLSGMPLGDLPISIYRDAVATDYNTARMTGMPYYHRVVATIDDSRRHYTRLILPFSTDGMRPDRLLVGVRIDNWLVE
;
A
#
# COMPACT_ATOMS: atom_id res chain seq x y z
N GLN A 1 -52.40 -23.75 1.93
CA GLN A 1 -51.82 -22.44 2.32
C GLN A 1 -50.30 -22.61 2.30
N LYS A 2 -49.65 -22.12 1.24
CA LYS A 2 -48.22 -22.32 0.95
C LYS A 2 -47.59 -20.93 1.00
N ALA A 3 -46.64 -20.72 1.91
CA ALA A 3 -45.96 -19.46 2.10
C ALA A 3 -44.79 -19.36 1.10
N GLU A 4 -44.82 -18.35 0.23
CA GLU A 4 -43.67 -17.91 -0.56
C GLU A 4 -42.83 -16.96 0.29
N GLN A 5 -41.62 -17.40 0.64
CA GLN A 5 -40.55 -16.56 1.16
C GLN A 5 -39.73 -16.04 -0.03
N THR A 6 -39.89 -14.76 -0.34
CA THR A 6 -38.99 -14.05 -1.26
C THR A 6 -37.74 -13.65 -0.51
N GLN A 7 -36.63 -14.28 -0.85
CA GLN A 7 -35.29 -14.00 -0.34
C GLN A 7 -34.77 -12.70 -1.00
N GLU A 8 -34.62 -11.62 -0.22
CA GLU A 8 -33.93 -10.40 -0.66
C GLU A 8 -32.45 -10.72 -0.85
N MET A 9 -32.00 -10.82 -2.10
CA MET A 9 -30.58 -10.85 -2.43
C MET A 9 -29.97 -9.47 -2.15
N ALA A 10 -29.00 -9.43 -1.23
CA ALA A 10 -28.11 -8.30 -1.02
C ALA A 10 -27.59 -7.80 -2.37
N GLY A 11 -27.85 -6.53 -2.66
CA GLY A 11 -27.62 -5.94 -3.97
C GLY A 11 -26.16 -6.02 -4.39
N VAL A 12 -25.89 -6.76 -5.46
CA VAL A 12 -24.61 -6.73 -6.17
C VAL A 12 -24.38 -5.29 -6.63
N ILE A 13 -23.49 -4.57 -5.96
CA ILE A 13 -23.08 -3.22 -6.36
C ILE A 13 -22.49 -3.32 -7.75
N ASN A 14 -23.14 -2.70 -8.74
CA ASN A 14 -22.61 -2.58 -10.08
C ASN A 14 -21.35 -1.71 -10.05
N LEU A 15 -20.19 -2.36 -10.04
CA LEU A 15 -18.89 -1.72 -9.87
C LEU A 15 -18.57 -0.73 -10.99
N ASP A 16 -19.07 -0.93 -12.21
CA ASP A 16 -18.87 0.01 -13.31
C ASP A 16 -19.70 1.29 -13.15
N ALA A 17 -20.88 1.19 -12.52
CA ALA A 17 -21.67 2.36 -12.15
C ALA A 17 -21.02 3.12 -10.97
N TYR A 18 -20.51 2.40 -9.97
CA TYR A 18 -19.78 2.99 -8.84
C TYR A 18 -18.48 3.69 -9.30
N ARG A 19 -17.72 3.06 -10.21
CA ARG A 19 -16.51 3.62 -10.84
C ARG A 19 -16.82 4.94 -11.54
N ARG A 20 -17.86 5.01 -12.38
CA ARG A 20 -18.24 6.23 -13.11
C ARG A 20 -18.68 7.37 -12.19
N LYS A 21 -19.48 7.08 -11.16
CA LYS A 21 -20.04 8.09 -10.24
C LYS A 21 -18.96 8.75 -9.38
N ASN A 22 -17.96 8.01 -8.92
CA ASN A 22 -16.92 8.54 -8.04
C ASN A 22 -15.76 9.22 -8.81
N PHE A 23 -15.49 8.81 -10.04
CA PHE A 23 -14.49 9.48 -10.89
C PHE A 23 -14.94 10.89 -11.30
N GLN A 24 -16.24 11.08 -11.59
CA GLN A 24 -16.79 12.39 -11.98
C GLN A 24 -16.88 13.38 -10.82
N ARG A 25 -17.09 12.91 -9.58
CA ARG A 25 -17.19 13.79 -8.40
C ARG A 25 -15.85 14.44 -8.00
N ARG A 26 -14.71 13.78 -8.24
CA ARG A 26 -13.39 14.32 -7.87
C ARG A 26 -12.86 15.38 -8.85
N ASN A 27 -13.28 15.36 -10.11
CA ASN A 27 -12.82 16.34 -11.12
C ASN A 27 -13.48 17.72 -11.02
N LEU A 28 -14.50 17.90 -10.16
CA LEU A 28 -15.27 19.15 -10.08
C LEU A 28 -14.79 20.12 -8.98
N HIS A 29 -13.73 19.82 -8.23
CA HIS A 29 -13.32 20.64 -7.06
C HIS A 29 -11.93 21.29 -7.15
N HIS A 30 -11.27 21.30 -8.32
CA HIS A 30 -9.96 21.94 -8.44
C HIS A 30 -9.87 22.89 -9.65
N ILE A 31 -10.47 24.08 -9.51
CA ILE A 31 -10.09 25.26 -10.30
C ILE A 31 -10.01 26.47 -9.35
N THR A 32 -8.80 26.83 -8.93
CA THR A 32 -8.46 28.24 -8.66
C THR A 32 -6.97 28.43 -8.92
N VAL A 33 -6.66 29.42 -9.76
CA VAL A 33 -5.33 29.75 -10.28
C VAL A 33 -4.78 30.95 -9.50
N GLY A 34 -3.55 30.86 -9.00
CA GLY A 34 -2.80 31.96 -8.40
C GLY A 34 -1.30 31.63 -8.41
N GLY A 35 -0.50 32.48 -9.03
CA GLY A 35 0.85 32.15 -9.54
C GLY A 35 2.00 32.21 -8.53
N GLY A 36 3.13 31.62 -8.94
CA GLY A 36 4.40 31.63 -8.22
C GLY A 36 5.31 30.47 -8.64
N PHE A 37 6.26 30.74 -9.55
CA PHE A 37 7.22 29.78 -10.09
C PHE A 37 8.15 29.20 -9.01
N THR A 38 7.99 27.91 -8.70
CA THR A 38 9.11 26.95 -8.54
C THR A 38 8.65 25.62 -9.15
N SER A 39 9.25 25.23 -10.27
CA SER A 39 8.89 24.01 -10.99
C SER A 39 9.39 22.77 -10.24
N ARG A 40 8.62 22.33 -9.24
CA ARG A 40 8.64 20.93 -8.81
C ARG A 40 8.16 20.08 -9.98
N PRO A 41 8.75 18.90 -10.25
CA PRO A 41 8.19 17.96 -11.22
C PRO A 41 6.72 17.75 -10.85
N SER A 42 5.83 18.05 -11.79
CA SER A 42 4.40 17.92 -11.56
C SER A 42 4.08 16.44 -11.36
N TYR A 43 3.72 16.07 -10.14
CA TYR A 43 3.18 14.74 -9.79
C TYR A 43 1.80 14.46 -10.44
N ASN A 44 1.43 15.22 -11.49
CA ASN A 44 0.14 15.18 -12.17
C ASN A 44 0.12 14.22 -13.37
N ALA A 45 1.12 13.35 -13.52
CA ALA A 45 0.96 12.23 -14.43
C ALA A 45 -0.24 11.40 -13.93
N PRO A 46 -1.22 11.07 -14.80
CA PRO A 46 -2.35 10.24 -14.41
C PRO A 46 -1.84 8.95 -13.78
N GLN A 47 -2.18 8.69 -12.51
CA GLN A 47 -1.85 7.43 -11.86
C GLN A 47 -2.72 6.34 -12.51
N VAL A 48 -2.10 5.49 -13.31
CA VAL A 48 -2.81 4.40 -14.00
C VAL A 48 -2.98 3.25 -13.01
N PRO A 49 -4.23 2.77 -12.77
CA PRO A 49 -4.44 1.61 -11.92
C PRO A 49 -3.78 0.38 -12.54
N ALA A 50 -3.10 -0.42 -11.71
CA ALA A 50 -2.58 -1.71 -12.11
C ALA A 50 -3.59 -2.80 -11.73
N VAL A 51 -3.91 -3.67 -12.68
CA VAL A 51 -4.88 -4.76 -12.51
C VAL A 51 -4.22 -6.09 -12.86
N SER A 52 -4.47 -7.11 -12.06
CA SER A 52 -3.98 -8.47 -12.28
C SER A 52 -5.08 -9.45 -11.89
N GLU A 53 -5.27 -10.47 -12.72
CA GLU A 53 -6.29 -11.50 -12.55
C GLU A 53 -5.69 -12.84 -12.99
N ASP A 54 -6.04 -13.93 -12.31
CA ASP A 54 -5.65 -15.28 -12.72
C ASP A 54 -6.86 -16.15 -13.12
N GLU A 55 -6.57 -17.35 -13.60
CA GLU A 55 -7.57 -18.33 -14.04
C GLU A 55 -8.45 -18.86 -12.89
N ASN A 56 -8.04 -18.66 -11.63
CA ASN A 56 -8.80 -19.08 -10.45
C ASN A 56 -9.77 -17.98 -9.97
N GLY A 57 -9.87 -16.86 -10.69
CA GLY A 57 -10.70 -15.73 -10.30
C GLY A 57 -10.09 -14.88 -9.18
N ASN A 58 -8.83 -15.11 -8.82
CA ASN A 58 -8.13 -14.18 -7.94
C ASN A 58 -7.90 -12.87 -8.69
N PHE A 59 -8.03 -11.76 -7.99
CA PHE A 59 -7.99 -10.44 -8.59
C PHE A 59 -7.28 -9.45 -7.67
N ILE A 60 -6.40 -8.63 -8.22
CA ILE A 60 -5.73 -7.55 -7.51
C ILE A 60 -5.83 -6.27 -8.32
N TYR A 61 -6.41 -5.25 -7.70
CA TYR A 61 -6.47 -3.89 -8.17
C TYR A 61 -5.63 -3.00 -7.27
N ARG A 62 -4.63 -2.34 -7.84
CA ARG A 62 -3.77 -1.38 -7.16
C ARG A 62 -3.99 -0.01 -7.77
N MET A 63 -4.47 0.92 -6.96
CA MET A 63 -4.54 2.33 -7.30
C MET A 63 -3.38 3.05 -6.62
N PRO A 64 -2.37 3.51 -7.37
CA PRO A 64 -1.40 4.44 -6.83
C PRO A 64 -2.09 5.73 -6.39
N MET A 65 -1.78 6.17 -5.19
CA MET A 65 -2.36 7.35 -4.58
C MET A 65 -1.28 8.41 -4.41
N PRO A 66 -1.61 9.71 -4.61
CA PRO A 66 -0.72 10.79 -4.22
C PRO A 66 -0.31 10.70 -2.74
N LEU A 67 0.95 11.02 -2.43
CA LEU A 67 1.46 10.92 -1.04
C LEU A 67 0.81 11.93 -0.08
N ASP A 68 0.25 13.02 -0.61
CA ASP A 68 -0.57 13.99 0.13
C ASP A 68 -1.96 13.46 0.48
N GLU A 69 -2.47 12.45 -0.25
CA GLU A 69 -3.69 11.74 0.14
C GLU A 69 -3.50 10.82 1.36
N VAL A 70 -2.26 10.54 1.79
CA VAL A 70 -1.99 9.75 3.00
C VAL A 70 -2.65 10.40 4.23
N SER A 71 -2.52 11.72 4.39
CA SER A 71 -3.13 12.47 5.50
C SER A 71 -4.66 12.55 5.44
N HIS A 72 -5.24 12.32 4.27
CA HIS A 72 -6.68 12.36 4.06
C HIS A 72 -7.32 10.97 4.02
N SER A 73 -6.53 9.92 4.19
CA SER A 73 -7.03 8.56 4.28
C SER A 73 -7.45 8.25 5.71
N ASP A 74 -8.53 7.49 5.89
CA ASP A 74 -8.94 7.00 7.21
C ASP A 74 -7.95 5.96 7.80
N SER A 75 -6.82 5.72 7.11
CA SER A 75 -5.77 4.79 7.49
C SER A 75 -4.86 5.40 8.57
N PHE A 76 -5.37 5.42 9.80
CA PHE A 76 -4.69 5.94 10.98
C PHE A 76 -3.21 5.51 11.07
N GLY A 77 -2.31 6.46 11.35
CA GLY A 77 -0.88 6.20 11.54
C GLY A 77 -0.02 6.21 10.26
N MET A 78 -0.61 6.07 9.06
CA MET A 78 0.15 6.09 7.80
C MET A 78 0.84 7.43 7.55
N GLU A 79 0.16 8.55 7.85
CA GLU A 79 0.75 9.88 7.72
C GLU A 79 1.94 10.10 8.65
N HIS A 80 1.89 9.49 9.84
CA HIS A 80 2.97 9.58 10.82
C HIS A 80 4.18 8.76 10.38
N LEU A 81 3.97 7.59 9.74
CA LEU A 81 5.07 6.83 9.11
C LEU A 81 5.72 7.62 7.97
N LEU A 82 4.93 8.25 7.11
CA LEU A 82 5.48 9.08 6.04
C LEU A 82 6.26 10.28 6.59
N ARG A 83 5.74 10.92 7.65
CA ARG A 83 6.40 12.01 8.34
C ARG A 83 7.73 11.56 8.96
N LEU A 84 7.72 10.42 9.66
CA LEU A 84 8.91 9.80 10.24
C LEU A 84 10.00 9.58 9.19
N TRP A 85 9.64 9.01 8.03
CA TRP A 85 10.57 8.82 6.92
C TRP A 85 11.14 10.15 6.40
N ARG A 86 10.29 11.15 6.17
CA ARG A 86 10.73 12.49 5.70
C ARG A 86 11.66 13.17 6.70
N THR A 87 11.34 13.12 7.98
CA THR A 87 12.18 13.69 9.04
C THR A 87 13.51 12.96 9.12
N SER A 88 13.51 11.63 9.05
CA SER A 88 14.75 10.84 9.04
C SER A 88 15.62 11.16 7.84
N GLN A 89 15.03 11.36 6.66
CA GLN A 89 15.75 11.78 5.46
C GLN A 89 16.37 13.18 5.62
N GLN A 90 15.61 14.15 6.16
CA GLN A 90 16.07 15.52 6.37
C GLN A 90 17.19 15.63 7.40
N GLN A 91 17.20 14.77 8.42
CA GLN A 91 18.22 14.73 9.46
C GLN A 91 19.47 13.94 9.04
N SER A 92 19.35 13.10 8.02
CA SER A 92 20.44 12.30 7.50
C SER A 92 21.41 13.16 6.68
N LYS A 93 22.71 12.87 6.79
CA LYS A 93 23.71 13.36 5.83
C LYS A 93 23.71 12.55 4.53
N ASN A 94 23.04 11.40 4.54
CA ASN A 94 22.97 10.47 3.41
C ASN A 94 21.74 10.75 2.54
N PRO A 95 21.78 10.39 1.25
CA PRO A 95 20.63 10.50 0.35
C PRO A 95 19.36 9.78 0.84
N LEU A 96 19.54 8.65 1.54
CA LEU A 96 18.46 7.85 2.09
C LEU A 96 18.52 7.78 3.62
N PRO A 97 17.36 7.67 4.29
CA PRO A 97 17.31 7.44 5.72
C PRO A 97 17.84 6.05 6.07
N LEU A 98 18.49 5.95 7.22
CA LEU A 98 18.94 4.68 7.77
C LEU A 98 17.79 4.02 8.53
N LEU A 99 17.51 2.73 8.29
CA LEU A 99 16.47 2.05 9.06
C LEU A 99 16.83 1.98 10.55
N SER A 100 18.12 1.85 10.86
CA SER A 100 18.65 1.79 12.22
C SER A 100 18.49 3.09 13.02
N SER A 101 18.19 4.23 12.37
CA SER A 101 17.91 5.48 13.09
C SER A 101 16.47 5.58 13.60
N ILE A 102 15.60 4.63 13.27
CA ILE A 102 14.20 4.62 13.71
C ILE A 102 14.11 3.90 15.06
N ASN A 103 13.57 4.57 16.08
CA ASN A 103 13.20 3.93 17.35
C ASN A 103 11.91 3.09 17.14
N PRO A 104 11.93 1.76 17.36
CA PRO A 104 10.73 0.93 17.21
C PRO A 104 9.56 1.35 18.13
N GLU A 105 9.83 1.96 19.29
CA GLU A 105 8.78 2.45 20.20
C GLU A 105 7.87 3.48 19.53
N THR A 106 8.40 4.25 18.57
CA THR A 106 7.62 5.22 17.78
C THR A 106 6.47 4.55 17.05
N PHE A 107 6.56 3.26 16.68
CA PHE A 107 5.43 2.55 16.05
C PHE A 107 4.26 2.37 17.02
N THR A 108 4.52 2.20 18.31
CA THR A 108 3.48 2.16 19.35
C THR A 108 2.82 3.53 19.48
N GLU A 109 3.63 4.59 19.57
CA GLU A 109 3.16 5.97 19.76
C GLU A 109 2.24 6.43 18.61
N ILE A 110 2.57 6.06 17.37
CA ILE A 110 1.78 6.41 16.18
C ILE A 110 0.70 5.36 15.85
N GLY A 111 0.50 4.37 16.73
CA GLY A 111 -0.50 3.31 16.59
C GLY A 111 -0.26 2.31 15.45
N MET A 112 0.93 2.28 14.87
CA MET A 112 1.32 1.38 13.78
C MET A 112 1.98 0.07 14.25
N LEU A 113 2.15 -0.14 15.55
CA LEU A 113 2.68 -1.41 16.09
C LEU A 113 1.82 -2.59 15.62
N GLY A 114 2.47 -3.59 15.00
CA GLY A 114 1.83 -4.77 14.42
C GLY A 114 1.26 -4.57 13.01
N TYR A 115 1.33 -3.36 12.44
CA TYR A 115 0.82 -3.05 11.09
C TYR A 115 1.94 -2.70 10.09
N VAL A 116 3.17 -2.98 10.48
CA VAL A 116 4.36 -2.65 9.71
C VAL A 116 5.11 -3.92 9.37
N HIS A 117 5.58 -4.01 8.13
CA HIS A 117 6.53 -5.01 7.68
C HIS A 117 7.90 -4.40 7.50
N VAL A 118 8.94 -5.21 7.66
CA VAL A 118 10.30 -4.90 7.21
C VAL A 118 10.65 -5.90 6.12
N ILE A 119 11.00 -5.39 4.94
CA ILE A 119 11.37 -6.20 3.78
C ILE A 119 12.85 -6.00 3.48
N ASP A 120 13.60 -7.09 3.35
CA ASP A 120 14.93 -7.06 2.78
C ASP A 120 14.81 -7.05 1.25
N VAL A 121 15.28 -5.97 0.64
CA VAL A 121 15.33 -5.78 -0.81
C VAL A 121 16.76 -5.67 -1.33
N SER A 122 17.74 -6.15 -0.55
CA SER A 122 19.14 -6.24 -0.97
C SER A 122 19.37 -7.21 -2.16
N PRO A 123 18.65 -8.34 -2.32
CA PRO A 123 18.85 -9.26 -3.45
C PRO A 123 18.62 -8.60 -4.80
N ALA A 124 19.22 -9.10 -5.88
CA ALA A 124 19.04 -8.51 -7.21
C ALA A 124 17.61 -8.73 -7.74
N GLY A 125 17.09 -9.96 -7.62
CA GLY A 125 15.75 -10.33 -8.08
C GLY A 125 14.65 -9.94 -7.10
N PRO A 126 13.52 -9.38 -7.58
CA PRO A 126 12.43 -8.95 -6.70
C PRO A 126 11.65 -10.12 -6.07
N HIS A 127 11.75 -11.32 -6.64
CA HIS A 127 11.21 -12.54 -6.02
C HIS A 127 12.10 -13.06 -4.88
N ASP A 128 13.38 -12.68 -4.86
CA ASP A 128 14.31 -13.07 -3.80
C ASP A 128 14.24 -12.13 -2.58
N PHE A 129 13.49 -11.03 -2.67
CA PHE A 129 13.20 -10.17 -1.52
C PHE A 129 12.55 -10.99 -0.42
N SER A 130 12.83 -10.67 0.85
CA SER A 130 12.31 -11.47 1.97
C SER A 130 11.66 -10.61 3.03
N VAL A 131 10.59 -11.13 3.63
CA VAL A 131 9.92 -10.50 4.76
C VAL A 131 10.74 -10.77 6.01
N GLN A 132 11.42 -9.76 6.54
CA GLN A 132 12.19 -9.91 7.78
C GLN A 132 11.26 -9.85 8.99
N VAL A 133 10.37 -8.85 9.01
CA VAL A 133 9.36 -8.68 10.04
C VAL A 133 8.00 -8.60 9.38
N TYR A 134 7.07 -9.47 9.78
CA TYR A 134 5.68 -9.39 9.41
C TYR A 134 4.85 -8.72 10.52
N GLY A 135 3.87 -7.93 10.12
CA GLY A 135 3.04 -7.18 11.03
C GLY A 135 1.98 -8.10 11.62
N SER A 136 2.03 -8.35 12.93
CA SER A 136 1.14 -9.30 13.61
C SER A 136 -0.35 -8.97 13.57
N ARG A 137 -0.73 -7.73 13.24
CA ARG A 137 -2.11 -7.26 13.09
C ARG A 137 -2.55 -7.14 11.64
N VAL A 138 -1.67 -7.50 10.69
CA VAL A 138 -2.02 -7.61 9.27
C VAL A 138 -2.61 -8.99 9.03
N THR A 139 -3.91 -9.05 8.77
CA THR A 139 -4.65 -10.31 8.59
C THR A 139 -4.77 -10.73 7.13
N LEU A 140 -3.84 -10.30 6.27
CA LEU A 140 -3.71 -10.83 4.92
C LEU A 140 -3.27 -12.30 5.02
N HIS A 141 -3.58 -13.12 4.02
CA HIS A 141 -3.27 -14.56 4.01
C HIS A 141 -3.76 -15.30 5.26
N ASN A 142 -5.01 -15.03 5.67
CA ASN A 142 -5.64 -15.67 6.83
C ASN A 142 -4.83 -15.51 8.15
N GLY A 143 -4.07 -14.41 8.28
CA GLY A 143 -3.29 -14.10 9.47
C GLY A 143 -2.00 -14.92 9.62
N GLN A 144 -1.54 -15.58 8.56
CA GLN A 144 -0.26 -16.26 8.57
C GLN A 144 0.89 -15.27 8.79
N ASN A 145 1.84 -15.65 9.64
CA ASN A 145 3.09 -14.90 9.81
C ASN A 145 4.04 -15.26 8.66
N LEU A 146 4.36 -14.27 7.82
CA LEU A 146 5.23 -14.46 6.66
C LEU A 146 6.70 -14.11 6.95
N SER A 147 7.09 -13.83 8.19
CA SER A 147 8.50 -13.59 8.55
C SER A 147 9.41 -14.75 8.12
N GLY A 148 10.54 -14.42 7.52
CA GLY A 148 11.52 -15.35 6.94
C GLY A 148 11.20 -15.80 5.51
N MET A 149 10.01 -15.50 4.98
CA MET A 149 9.57 -15.97 3.67
C MET A 149 10.10 -15.06 2.53
N PRO A 150 10.73 -15.63 1.49
CA PRO A 150 10.96 -14.93 0.22
C PRO A 150 9.64 -14.58 -0.47
N LEU A 151 9.57 -13.46 -1.17
CA LEU A 151 8.38 -13.10 -1.95
C LEU A 151 8.06 -14.14 -3.02
N GLY A 152 9.10 -14.77 -3.58
CA GLY A 152 9.04 -15.92 -4.50
C GLY A 152 8.13 -17.04 -4.01
N ASP A 153 8.05 -17.23 -2.69
CA ASP A 153 7.34 -18.34 -2.04
C ASP A 153 5.94 -17.95 -1.56
N LEU A 154 5.49 -16.72 -1.83
CA LEU A 154 4.12 -16.32 -1.54
C LEU A 154 3.14 -17.21 -2.32
N PRO A 155 2.09 -17.74 -1.66
CA PRO A 155 1.27 -18.83 -2.22
C PRO A 155 0.44 -18.41 -3.44
N ILE A 156 0.07 -17.14 -3.54
CA ILE A 156 -0.75 -16.62 -4.64
C ILE A 156 0.15 -15.87 -5.62
N SER A 157 0.28 -16.42 -6.84
CA SER A 157 1.20 -15.92 -7.88
C SER A 157 0.94 -14.46 -8.27
N ILE A 158 -0.32 -14.09 -8.53
CA ILE A 158 -0.63 -12.70 -8.89
C ILE A 158 -0.33 -11.71 -7.74
N TYR A 159 -0.47 -12.16 -6.49
CA TYR A 159 -0.14 -11.36 -5.31
C TYR A 159 1.36 -11.18 -5.17
N ARG A 160 2.10 -12.28 -5.30
CA ARG A 160 3.56 -12.28 -5.36
C ARG A 160 4.07 -11.28 -6.38
N ASP A 161 3.60 -11.37 -7.62
CA ASP A 161 4.10 -10.57 -8.73
C ASP A 161 3.74 -9.08 -8.54
N ALA A 162 2.54 -8.80 -8.04
CA ALA A 162 2.10 -7.46 -7.71
C ALA A 162 2.96 -6.82 -6.59
N VAL A 163 3.19 -7.55 -5.49
CA VAL A 163 4.03 -7.07 -4.37
C VAL A 163 5.47 -6.88 -4.81
N ALA A 164 6.03 -7.86 -5.53
CA ALA A 164 7.40 -7.82 -6.05
C ALA A 164 7.61 -6.61 -6.96
N THR A 165 6.64 -6.32 -7.84
CA THR A 165 6.66 -5.13 -8.71
C THR A 165 6.71 -3.85 -7.87
N ASP A 166 5.78 -3.67 -6.93
CA ASP A 166 5.68 -2.42 -6.16
C ASP A 166 6.93 -2.19 -5.29
N TYR A 167 7.45 -3.26 -4.67
CA TYR A 167 8.64 -3.17 -3.84
C TYR A 167 9.88 -2.88 -4.67
N ASN A 168 9.99 -3.49 -5.86
CA ASN A 168 11.09 -3.19 -6.77
C ASN A 168 11.01 -1.74 -7.26
N THR A 169 9.82 -1.23 -7.55
CA THR A 169 9.66 0.18 -7.92
C THR A 169 10.14 1.13 -6.82
N ALA A 170 9.74 0.90 -5.56
CA ALA A 170 10.20 1.70 -4.42
C ALA A 170 11.73 1.58 -4.23
N ARG A 171 12.29 0.38 -4.38
CA ARG A 171 13.74 0.14 -4.32
C ARG A 171 14.50 0.88 -5.42
N MET A 172 14.03 0.81 -6.66
CA MET A 172 14.72 1.39 -7.81
C MET A 172 14.66 2.93 -7.80
N THR A 173 13.60 3.50 -7.26
CA THR A 173 13.40 4.96 -7.23
C THR A 173 13.91 5.61 -5.96
N GLY A 174 14.02 4.87 -4.85
CA GLY A 174 14.30 5.44 -3.53
C GLY A 174 13.20 6.38 -3.02
N MET A 175 12.00 6.33 -3.61
CA MET A 175 10.87 7.18 -3.27
C MET A 175 9.77 6.41 -2.53
N PRO A 176 9.03 7.06 -1.60
CA PRO A 176 7.83 6.47 -1.01
C PRO A 176 6.73 6.19 -2.03
N TYR A 177 6.01 5.08 -1.85
CA TYR A 177 4.84 4.71 -2.66
C TYR A 177 3.63 4.48 -1.77
N TYR A 178 2.48 5.04 -2.15
CA TYR A 178 1.22 4.83 -1.47
C TYR A 178 0.19 4.24 -2.42
N HIS A 179 -0.48 3.17 -1.98
CA HIS A 179 -1.48 2.46 -2.78
C HIS A 179 -2.75 2.23 -1.97
N ARG A 180 -3.89 2.31 -2.65
CA ARG A 180 -5.12 1.62 -2.25
C ARG A 180 -5.19 0.31 -3.03
N VAL A 181 -5.42 -0.78 -2.31
CA VAL A 181 -5.45 -2.12 -2.87
C VAL A 181 -6.80 -2.77 -2.58
N VAL A 182 -7.40 -3.31 -3.64
CA VAL A 182 -8.52 -4.23 -3.53
C VAL A 182 -8.03 -5.57 -4.04
N ALA A 183 -8.08 -6.59 -3.18
CA ALA A 183 -7.66 -7.94 -3.53
C ALA A 183 -8.80 -8.91 -3.23
N THR A 184 -9.14 -9.75 -4.19
CA THR A 184 -9.94 -10.95 -3.99
C THR A 184 -9.00 -12.13 -4.14
N ILE A 185 -8.81 -12.87 -3.05
CA ILE A 185 -7.87 -13.97 -2.97
C ILE A 185 -8.56 -15.11 -2.24
N ASP A 186 -8.66 -16.29 -2.85
CA ASP A 186 -9.33 -17.46 -2.29
C ASP A 186 -10.74 -17.12 -1.77
N ASP A 187 -11.55 -16.46 -2.61
CA ASP A 187 -12.89 -15.92 -2.31
C ASP A 187 -12.95 -14.85 -1.18
N SER A 188 -11.84 -14.54 -0.55
CA SER A 188 -11.74 -13.52 0.48
C SER A 188 -11.42 -12.17 -0.15
N ARG A 189 -12.41 -11.28 -0.18
CA ARG A 189 -12.23 -9.88 -0.57
C ARG A 189 -11.60 -9.07 0.57
N ARG A 190 -10.61 -8.26 0.23
CA ARG A 190 -9.86 -7.39 1.15
C ARG A 190 -9.68 -6.02 0.51
N HIS A 191 -9.85 -4.99 1.33
CA HIS A 191 -9.60 -3.60 1.01
C HIS A 191 -8.56 -3.09 1.98
N TYR A 192 -7.45 -2.59 1.48
CA TYR A 192 -6.39 -2.09 2.34
C TYR A 192 -5.56 -1.02 1.66
N THR A 193 -4.95 -0.17 2.47
CA THR A 193 -3.90 0.74 2.02
C THR A 193 -2.53 0.20 2.36
N ARG A 194 -1.56 0.54 1.52
CA ARG A 194 -0.16 0.16 1.69
C ARG A 194 0.74 1.35 1.42
N LEU A 195 1.56 1.70 2.41
CA LEU A 195 2.60 2.71 2.30
C LEU A 195 3.96 2.00 2.32
N ILE A 196 4.77 2.20 1.28
CA ILE A 196 6.09 1.59 1.11
C ILE A 196 7.13 2.70 1.28
N LEU A 197 8.04 2.54 2.23
CA LEU A 197 9.05 3.53 2.59
C LEU A 197 10.45 2.94 2.41
N PRO A 198 11.27 3.46 1.48
CA PRO A 198 12.61 2.94 1.22
C PRO A 198 13.62 3.44 2.26
N PHE A 199 14.37 2.52 2.83
CA PHE A 199 15.47 2.79 3.75
C PHE A 199 16.75 2.13 3.24
N SER A 200 17.87 2.56 3.82
CA SER A 200 19.19 2.03 3.51
C SER A 200 19.90 1.54 4.78
N THR A 201 20.82 0.59 4.65
CA THR A 201 21.80 0.29 5.71
C THR A 201 23.07 1.11 5.60
N ASP A 202 23.45 1.54 4.39
CA ASP A 202 24.66 2.32 4.10
C ASP A 202 24.40 3.80 3.75
N GLY A 203 23.12 4.17 3.57
CA GLY A 203 22.67 5.50 3.20
C GLY A 203 22.66 5.78 1.69
N MET A 204 23.17 4.87 0.87
CA MET A 204 23.39 5.09 -0.57
C MET A 204 22.31 4.46 -1.44
N ARG A 205 21.93 3.21 -1.15
CA ARG A 205 20.93 2.47 -1.94
C ARG A 205 19.81 1.89 -1.07
N PRO A 206 18.56 1.82 -1.56
CA PRO A 206 17.52 1.12 -0.84
C PRO A 206 17.80 -0.38 -0.79
N ASP A 207 17.95 -0.90 0.42
CA ASP A 207 18.11 -2.34 0.70
C ASP A 207 17.13 -2.81 1.79
N ARG A 208 16.35 -1.90 2.35
CA ARG A 208 15.27 -2.17 3.29
C ARG A 208 14.02 -1.40 2.86
N LEU A 209 12.86 -2.02 2.99
CA LEU A 209 11.59 -1.30 2.91
C LEU A 209 10.87 -1.44 4.26
N LEU A 210 10.37 -0.32 4.78
CA LEU A 210 9.38 -0.32 5.85
C LEU A 210 8.00 -0.18 5.20
N VAL A 211 7.12 -1.14 5.41
CA VAL A 211 5.82 -1.19 4.73
C VAL A 211 4.70 -1.12 5.74
N GLY A 212 3.97 -0.02 5.79
CA GLY A 212 2.73 0.09 6.56
C GLY A 212 1.56 -0.53 5.78
N VAL A 213 0.72 -1.31 6.46
CA VAL A 213 -0.50 -1.90 5.88
C VAL A 213 -1.70 -1.66 6.81
N ARG A 214 -2.79 -1.11 6.26
CA ARG A 214 -4.04 -0.87 6.99
C ARG A 214 -5.21 -1.42 6.22
N ILE A 215 -6.00 -2.27 6.86
CA ILE A 215 -7.25 -2.76 6.31
C ILE A 215 -8.27 -1.63 6.43
N ASP A 216 -8.86 -1.24 5.29
CA ASP A 216 -9.89 -0.22 5.25
C ASP A 216 -11.24 -0.90 5.51
N ASN A 217 -11.89 -0.57 6.62
CA ASN A 217 -13.20 -1.13 6.99
C ASN A 217 -14.38 -0.39 6.30
N TRP A 218 -14.16 0.25 5.15
CA TRP A 218 -15.16 1.17 4.56
C TRP A 218 -16.30 0.46 3.84
N LEU A 219 -16.21 -0.85 3.67
CA LEU A 219 -17.33 -1.68 3.29
C LEU A 219 -17.83 -2.36 4.56
N VAL A 220 -18.86 -1.79 5.16
CA VAL A 220 -19.79 -2.57 5.97
C VAL A 220 -20.41 -3.56 5.00
N GLU A 221 -20.23 -4.86 5.26
CA GLU A 221 -20.91 -5.94 4.53
C GLU A 221 -22.44 -5.75 4.54
#